data_AF-A0A1G9TB43-F1
#
_entry.id   AF-A0A1G9TB43-F1
#
_cell.length_a   1.000
_cell.length_b   1.000
_cell.length_c   1.000
_cell.angle_alpha   90.00
_cell.angle_beta   90.00
_cell.angle_gamma   90.00
#
_symmetry.space_group_name_H-M   'P 1'
#
loop_
_entity.id
_entity.type
_entity.pdbx_description
1 polymer ?
#
loop_
_entity_poly.entity_id
_entity_poly.type
_entity_poly.pdbx_seq_one_letter_code
_entity_poly.pdbx_strand_id
1 'polypeptide(L)'
;MTVTNNPAGLFVIFVFLGAVVGSVLFVAAAFLLERRVRPFSRALTYVGAGVGVLAAALVVAASFLALDVGIVVGVIVVGAAGILWVLPFGLARWVLVRRGLDGQRALRYAAVGLPVALVTSLFVVFGDFQRYNITFLTGTEAVVAWTVLALVVFLGPTAVALGVAKLRT
;
A
#
# COMPACT_ATOMS: atom_id res chain seq x y z
N MET A 1 27.47 -6.46 21.54
CA MET A 1 26.65 -6.63 20.33
C MET A 1 26.67 -5.32 19.57
N THR A 2 27.43 -5.24 18.48
CA THR A 2 27.38 -4.11 17.57
C THR A 2 26.05 -4.17 16.83
N VAL A 3 25.19 -3.17 17.03
CA VAL A 3 24.01 -2.96 16.20
C VAL A 3 24.53 -2.56 14.82
N THR A 4 24.69 -3.53 13.92
CA THR A 4 24.91 -3.24 12.51
C THR A 4 23.64 -2.62 11.97
N ASN A 5 23.64 -1.31 11.79
CA ASN A 5 22.58 -0.61 11.07
C ASN A 5 22.49 -1.23 9.67
N ASN A 6 21.39 -1.92 9.36
CA ASN A 6 21.13 -2.42 8.01
C ASN A 6 20.38 -1.32 7.23
N PRO A 7 21.06 -0.49 6.43
CA PRO A 7 20.44 0.63 5.73
C PRO A 7 19.35 0.16 4.76
N ALA A 8 19.48 -1.03 4.18
CA ALA A 8 18.46 -1.61 3.31
C ALA A 8 17.17 -1.96 4.09
N GLY A 9 17.31 -2.54 5.28
CA GLY A 9 16.17 -2.84 6.17
C GLY A 9 15.42 -1.58 6.59
N LEU A 10 16.14 -0.52 6.98
CA LEU A 10 15.54 0.78 7.32
C LEU A 10 14.83 1.40 6.12
N PHE A 11 15.44 1.35 4.95
CA PHE A 11 14.86 1.89 3.73
C PHE A 11 13.55 1.19 3.34
N VAL A 12 13.49 -0.14 3.45
CA VAL A 12 12.25 -0.91 3.24
C VAL A 12 11.13 -0.45 4.18
N ILE A 13 11.46 -0.15 5.44
CA ILE A 13 10.47 0.34 6.41
C ILE A 13 9.97 1.73 6.03
N PHE A 14 10.85 2.65 5.59
CA PHE A 14 10.42 3.98 5.14
C PHE A 14 9.52 3.89 3.91
N VAL A 15 9.85 3.04 2.94
CA VAL A 15 9.00 2.79 1.77
C VAL A 15 7.64 2.24 2.19
N PHE A 16 7.63 1.29 3.14
CA PHE A 16 6.40 0.72 3.67
C PHE A 16 5.54 1.78 4.39
N LEU A 17 6.13 2.55 5.29
CA LEU A 17 5.46 3.65 6.00
C LEU A 17 4.91 4.70 5.01
N GLY A 18 5.70 5.06 4.00
CA GLY A 18 5.27 5.94 2.92
C GLY A 18 4.06 5.36 2.16
N ALA A 19 4.05 4.06 1.91
CA ALA A 19 2.91 3.38 1.31
C ALA A 19 1.68 3.37 2.23
N VAL A 20 1.85 3.19 3.54
CA VAL A 20 0.75 3.26 4.52
C VAL A 20 0.13 4.66 4.56
N VAL A 21 0.95 5.68 4.82
CA VAL A 21 0.48 7.08 4.90
C VAL A 21 -0.10 7.51 3.55
N GLY A 22 0.61 7.22 2.46
CA GLY A 22 0.16 7.53 1.12
C GLY A 22 -1.19 6.88 0.79
N SER A 23 -1.45 5.66 1.26
CA SER A 23 -2.73 4.98 0.97
C SER A 23 -3.93 5.69 1.61
N VAL A 24 -3.76 6.20 2.83
CA VAL A 24 -4.78 6.98 3.54
C VAL A 24 -5.07 8.27 2.78
N LEU A 25 -4.01 9.02 2.43
CA LEU A 25 -4.12 10.28 1.70
C LEU A 25 -4.71 10.07 0.31
N PHE A 26 -4.28 9.03 -0.40
CA PHE A 26 -4.76 8.66 -1.73
C PHE A 26 -6.26 8.40 -1.73
N VAL A 27 -6.72 7.56 -0.82
CA VAL A 27 -8.14 7.20 -0.72
C VAL A 27 -8.97 8.40 -0.27
N ALA A 28 -8.50 9.18 0.71
CA ALA A 28 -9.16 10.39 1.15
C ALA A 28 -9.30 11.42 0.01
N ALA A 29 -8.22 11.65 -0.75
CA ALA A 29 -8.23 12.53 -1.91
C ALA A 29 -9.20 12.03 -2.99
N ALA A 30 -9.28 10.73 -3.25
CA ALA A 30 -10.22 10.17 -4.21
C ALA A 30 -11.68 10.40 -3.79
N PHE A 31 -12.02 10.20 -2.51
CA PHE A 31 -13.36 10.47 -2.00
C PHE A 31 -13.72 11.96 -1.96
N LEU A 32 -12.75 12.82 -1.67
CA LEU A 32 -12.94 14.28 -1.74
C LEU A 32 -13.15 14.74 -3.18
N LEU A 33 -12.33 14.24 -4.10
CA LEU A 33 -12.40 14.60 -5.52
C LEU A 33 -13.67 14.06 -6.17
N GLU A 34 -14.16 12.90 -5.75
CA GLU A 34 -15.43 12.34 -6.22
C GLU A 34 -16.63 13.30 -6.03
N ARG A 35 -16.59 14.15 -5.01
CA ARG A 35 -17.63 15.17 -4.80
C ARG A 35 -17.75 16.13 -5.98
N ARG A 36 -16.66 16.30 -6.75
CA ARG A 36 -16.58 17.17 -7.93
C ARG A 36 -16.54 16.38 -9.24
N VAL A 37 -15.99 15.17 -9.25
CA VAL A 37 -15.76 14.36 -10.45
C VAL A 37 -16.40 12.99 -10.29
N ARG A 38 -17.50 12.75 -11.00
CA ARG A 38 -18.15 11.43 -11.08
C ARG A 38 -17.77 10.71 -12.38
N PRO A 39 -17.68 9.37 -12.38
CA PRO A 39 -17.81 8.44 -11.24
C PRO A 39 -16.50 8.29 -10.41
N PHE A 40 -16.56 7.57 -9.27
CA PHE A 40 -15.41 7.32 -8.37
C PHE A 40 -14.16 6.85 -9.11
N SER A 41 -14.33 5.96 -10.11
CA SER A 41 -13.20 5.48 -10.92
C SER A 41 -12.42 6.59 -11.59
N ARG A 42 -13.09 7.66 -12.07
CA ARG A 42 -12.41 8.80 -12.69
C ARG A 42 -11.66 9.63 -11.65
N ALA A 43 -12.24 9.84 -10.47
CA ALA A 43 -11.55 10.50 -9.36
C ALA A 43 -10.29 9.73 -8.95
N LEU A 44 -10.39 8.40 -8.82
CA LEU A 44 -9.26 7.53 -8.48
C LEU A 44 -8.17 7.55 -9.54
N THR A 45 -8.53 7.57 -10.83
CA THR A 45 -7.56 7.73 -11.93
C THR A 45 -6.83 9.08 -11.85
N TYR A 46 -7.53 10.18 -11.56
CA TYR A 46 -6.88 11.49 -11.46
C TYR A 46 -5.93 11.61 -10.27
N VAL A 47 -6.34 11.12 -9.09
CA VAL A 47 -5.43 11.07 -7.93
C VAL A 47 -4.26 10.15 -8.23
N GLY A 48 -4.50 9.00 -8.88
CA GLY A 48 -3.46 8.05 -9.29
C GLY A 48 -2.46 8.66 -10.27
N ALA A 49 -2.94 9.40 -11.26
CA ALA A 49 -2.09 10.14 -12.18
C ALA A 49 -1.26 11.20 -11.45
N GLY A 50 -1.85 11.95 -10.52
CA GLY A 50 -1.13 12.92 -9.69
C GLY A 50 -0.01 12.28 -8.87
N VAL A 51 -0.29 11.16 -8.20
CA VAL A 51 0.74 10.38 -7.48
C VAL A 51 1.82 9.85 -8.43
N GLY A 52 1.44 9.36 -9.61
CA GLY A 52 2.38 8.93 -10.64
C GLY A 52 3.31 10.05 -11.13
N VAL A 53 2.78 11.25 -11.32
CA VAL A 53 3.57 12.44 -11.69
C VAL A 53 4.53 12.82 -10.56
N LEU A 54 4.07 12.82 -9.30
CA LEU A 54 4.93 13.09 -8.15
C LEU A 54 6.05 12.05 -8.02
N ALA A 55 5.73 10.77 -8.23
CA ALA A 55 6.71 9.69 -8.24
C ALA A 55 7.74 9.88 -9.37
N ALA A 56 7.29 10.21 -10.60
CA ALA A 56 8.18 10.48 -11.71
C ALA A 56 9.08 11.70 -11.45
N ALA A 57 8.53 12.77 -10.86
CA ALA A 57 9.32 13.95 -10.47
C ALA A 57 10.38 13.60 -9.42
N LEU A 58 10.06 12.75 -8.45
CA LEU A 58 11.01 12.27 -7.46
C LEU A 58 12.14 11.45 -8.10
N VAL A 59 11.81 10.57 -9.05
CA VAL A 59 12.81 9.79 -9.80
C VAL A 59 13.74 10.70 -10.59
N VAL A 60 13.18 11.69 -11.30
CA VAL A 60 13.98 12.67 -12.05
C VAL A 60 14.87 13.49 -11.12
N ALA A 61 14.33 13.95 -9.99
CA ALA A 61 15.11 14.67 -8.97
C ALA A 61 16.27 13.82 -8.43
N ALA A 62 16.04 12.54 -8.16
CA ALA A 62 17.07 11.61 -7.72
C ALA A 62 18.14 11.38 -8.81
N SER A 63 17.75 11.29 -10.08
CA SER A 63 18.67 11.15 -11.21
C SER A 63 19.62 12.33 -11.37
N PHE A 64 19.25 13.54 -10.92
CA PHE A 64 20.16 14.70 -10.91
C PHE A 64 21.27 14.58 -9.86
N LEU A 65 21.07 13.78 -8.80
CA LEU A 65 22.12 13.49 -7.83
C LEU A 65 23.08 12.44 -8.38
N ALA A 66 22.52 11.33 -8.87
CA ALA A 66 23.24 10.30 -9.61
C ALA A 66 22.24 9.42 -10.38
N LEU A 67 22.61 9.00 -11.59
CA LEU A 67 21.70 8.27 -12.49
C LEU A 67 21.30 6.90 -11.93
N ASP A 68 22.23 6.19 -11.30
CA ASP A 68 22.02 4.92 -10.62
C ASP A 68 21.03 5.04 -9.46
N VAL A 69 21.13 6.11 -8.66
CA VAL A 69 20.18 6.42 -7.59
C VAL A 69 18.78 6.65 -8.15
N GLY A 70 18.65 7.39 -9.25
CA GLY A 70 17.38 7.58 -9.94
C GLY A 70 16.71 6.26 -10.36
N ILE A 71 17.49 5.35 -10.96
CA ILE A 71 17.01 4.02 -11.37
C ILE A 71 16.52 3.22 -10.16
N VAL A 72 17.32 3.17 -9.09
CA VAL A 72 16.98 2.44 -7.85
C VAL A 72 15.70 2.98 -7.23
N VAL A 73 15.57 4.30 -7.10
CA VAL A 73 14.35 4.95 -6.60
C VAL A 73 13.15 4.61 -7.49
N GLY A 74 13.30 4.65 -8.81
CA GLY A 74 12.24 4.32 -9.76
C GLY A 74 11.74 2.89 -9.61
N VAL A 75 12.64 1.92 -9.56
CA VAL A 75 12.30 0.49 -9.38
C VAL A 75 11.57 0.29 -8.05
N ILE A 76 12.05 0.91 -6.98
CA ILE A 76 11.46 0.75 -5.64
C ILE A 76 10.08 1.39 -5.58
N VAL A 77 9.91 2.62 -6.07
CA VAL A 77 8.62 3.32 -6.01
C VAL A 77 7.58 2.59 -6.85
N VAL A 78 7.93 2.17 -8.07
CA VAL A 78 7.03 1.40 -8.95
C VAL A 78 6.73 0.03 -8.35
N GLY A 79 7.75 -0.67 -7.84
CA GLY A 79 7.60 -1.96 -7.19
C GLY A 79 6.70 -1.89 -5.95
N ALA A 80 6.94 -0.92 -5.07
CA ALA A 80 6.13 -0.70 -3.87
C ALA A 80 4.69 -0.33 -4.22
N ALA A 81 4.47 0.56 -5.20
CA ALA A 81 3.13 0.90 -5.65
C ALA A 81 2.41 -0.34 -6.25
N GLY A 82 3.12 -1.13 -7.06
CA GLY A 82 2.58 -2.37 -7.62
C GLY A 82 2.18 -3.38 -6.55
N ILE A 83 3.12 -3.70 -5.65
CA ILE A 83 2.99 -4.77 -4.65
C ILE A 83 2.06 -4.38 -3.51
N LEU A 84 2.18 -3.15 -2.99
CA LEU A 84 1.46 -2.73 -1.79
C LEU A 84 0.12 -2.10 -2.11
N TRP A 85 -0.07 -1.52 -3.30
CA TRP A 85 -1.32 -0.82 -3.64
C TRP A 85 -2.07 -1.53 -4.76
N VAL A 86 -1.48 -1.63 -5.96
CA VAL A 86 -2.20 -2.09 -7.15
C VAL A 86 -2.68 -3.53 -7.02
N LEU A 87 -1.80 -4.45 -6.62
CA LEU A 87 -2.14 -5.87 -6.52
C LEU A 87 -3.20 -6.15 -5.44
N PRO A 88 -3.04 -5.72 -4.17
CA PRO A 88 -4.04 -5.97 -3.13
C PRO A 88 -5.39 -5.31 -3.43
N PHE A 89 -5.36 -4.07 -3.95
CA PHE A 89 -6.56 -3.35 -4.36
C PHE A 89 -7.29 -4.03 -5.53
N GLY A 90 -6.53 -4.44 -6.54
CA GLY A 90 -7.05 -5.15 -7.71
C GLY A 90 -7.67 -6.49 -7.33
N LEU A 91 -7.01 -7.26 -6.46
CA LEU A 91 -7.52 -8.51 -5.91
C LEU A 91 -8.84 -8.29 -5.17
N ALA A 92 -8.90 -7.33 -4.25
CA ALA A 92 -10.11 -7.02 -3.49
C ALA A 92 -11.28 -6.64 -4.41
N ARG A 93 -11.05 -5.74 -5.37
CA ARG A 93 -12.07 -5.36 -6.36
C ARG A 93 -12.56 -6.57 -7.14
N TRP A 94 -11.64 -7.41 -7.63
CA TRP A 94 -11.97 -8.60 -8.41
C TRP A 94 -12.83 -9.59 -7.62
N VAL A 95 -12.49 -9.85 -6.35
CA VAL A 95 -13.28 -10.74 -5.48
C VAL A 95 -14.70 -10.18 -5.30
N LEU A 96 -14.84 -8.88 -5.04
CA LEU A 96 -16.14 -8.25 -4.82
C LEU A 96 -17.03 -8.30 -6.07
N VAL A 97 -16.45 -8.02 -7.25
CA VAL A 97 -17.18 -8.14 -8.53
C VAL A 97 -17.63 -9.59 -8.76
N ARG A 98 -16.77 -10.57 -8.49
CA ARG A 98 -17.15 -12.00 -8.57
C ARG A 98 -18.24 -12.40 -7.58
N ARG A 99 -18.39 -11.67 -6.48
CA ARG A 99 -19.46 -11.84 -5.49
C ARG A 99 -20.74 -11.08 -5.85
N GLY A 100 -20.83 -10.49 -7.04
CA GLY A 100 -22.03 -9.84 -7.56
C GLY A 100 -22.15 -8.35 -7.25
N LEU A 101 -21.12 -7.70 -6.70
CA LEU A 101 -21.15 -6.26 -6.51
C LEU A 101 -20.94 -5.52 -7.84
N ASP A 102 -21.69 -4.43 -8.02
CA ASP A 102 -21.44 -3.48 -9.11
C ASP A 102 -19.99 -2.96 -9.08
N GLY A 103 -19.42 -2.72 -10.26
CA GLY A 103 -18.02 -2.36 -10.42
C GLY A 103 -17.62 -1.08 -9.67
N GLN A 104 -18.51 -0.09 -9.54
CA GLN A 104 -18.21 1.15 -8.81
C GLN A 104 -18.32 0.94 -7.30
N ARG A 105 -19.29 0.15 -6.84
CA ARG A 105 -19.41 -0.21 -5.41
C ARG A 105 -18.23 -1.05 -4.95
N ALA A 106 -17.85 -2.05 -5.73
CA ALA A 106 -16.66 -2.87 -5.49
C ALA A 106 -15.39 -2.01 -5.41
N LEU A 107 -15.24 -1.04 -6.32
CA LEU A 107 -14.10 -0.12 -6.33
C LEU A 107 -14.03 0.75 -5.06
N ARG A 108 -15.16 1.32 -4.64
CA ARG A 108 -15.23 2.14 -3.42
C ARG A 108 -14.93 1.33 -2.16
N TYR A 109 -15.45 0.10 -2.05
CA TYR A 109 -15.19 -0.74 -0.87
C TYR A 109 -13.75 -1.25 -0.84
N ALA A 110 -13.20 -1.64 -1.99
CA ALA A 110 -11.78 -1.99 -2.10
C ALA A 110 -10.86 -0.80 -1.72
N ALA A 111 -11.25 0.44 -2.09
CA ALA A 111 -10.50 1.64 -1.73
C ALA A 111 -10.45 1.87 -0.22
N VAL A 112 -11.53 1.60 0.51
CA VAL A 112 -11.54 1.69 1.97
C VAL A 112 -10.72 0.56 2.61
N GLY A 113 -10.74 -0.64 2.02
CA GLY A 113 -10.01 -1.79 2.56
C GLY A 113 -8.49 -1.65 2.55
N LEU A 114 -7.94 -1.01 1.52
CA LEU A 114 -6.49 -0.85 1.36
C LEU A 114 -5.80 -0.16 2.55
N PRO A 115 -6.18 1.06 2.97
CA PRO A 115 -5.52 1.74 4.08
C PRO A 115 -5.70 0.99 5.40
N VAL A 116 -6.87 0.37 5.63
CA VAL A 116 -7.10 -0.41 6.87
C VAL A 116 -6.14 -1.60 6.94
N ALA A 117 -5.94 -2.31 5.83
CA ALA A 117 -5.01 -3.43 5.77
C ALA A 117 -3.55 -2.98 5.97
N LEU A 118 -3.14 -1.88 5.32
CA LEU A 118 -1.79 -1.33 5.43
C LEU A 118 -1.49 -0.74 6.82
N VAL A 119 -2.48 -0.16 7.49
CA VAL A 119 -2.33 0.30 8.87
C VAL A 119 -2.25 -0.88 9.83
N THR A 120 -3.09 -1.91 9.62
CA THR A 120 -3.10 -3.09 10.48
C THR A 120 -1.82 -3.92 10.34
N SER A 121 -1.20 -3.94 9.16
CA SER A 121 0.10 -4.60 8.98
C SER A 121 1.25 -3.91 9.70
N LEU A 122 1.10 -2.66 10.19
CA LEU A 122 2.09 -2.05 11.07
C LEU A 122 2.30 -2.85 12.36
N PHE A 123 1.27 -3.51 12.87
CA PHE A 123 1.41 -4.39 14.04
C PHE A 123 2.31 -5.59 13.74
N VAL A 124 2.31 -6.08 12.50
CA VAL A 124 3.18 -7.18 12.06
C VAL A 124 4.60 -6.67 11.80
N VAL A 125 4.74 -5.48 11.20
CA VAL A 125 6.03 -4.88 10.86
C VAL A 125 6.80 -4.46 12.11
N PHE A 126 6.12 -3.88 13.11
CA PHE A 126 6.77 -3.34 14.30
C PHE A 126 6.64 -4.22 15.53
N GLY A 127 5.69 -5.16 15.60
CA GLY A 127 5.51 -6.06 16.75
C GLY A 127 5.34 -5.31 18.08
N ASP A 128 6.45 -5.06 18.75
CA ASP A 128 6.61 -4.11 19.85
C ASP A 128 7.50 -2.94 19.39
N PHE A 129 6.94 -1.72 19.38
CA PHE A 129 7.63 -0.47 18.99
C PHE A 129 8.93 -0.21 19.77
N GLN A 130 9.18 -0.94 20.85
CA GLN A 130 10.33 -0.75 21.73
C GLN A 130 11.60 -1.51 21.31
N ARG A 131 11.53 -2.66 20.59
CA ARG A 131 12.72 -3.54 20.50
C ARG A 131 13.12 -4.07 19.12
N TYR A 132 12.24 -4.52 18.23
CA TYR A 132 12.68 -5.06 16.92
C TYR A 132 11.57 -5.00 15.87
N ASN A 133 11.89 -4.55 14.66
CA ASN A 133 10.99 -4.67 13.49
C ASN A 133 11.23 -5.98 12.72
N ILE A 134 10.32 -6.33 11.81
CA ILE A 134 10.34 -7.57 11.02
C ILE A 134 11.66 -7.81 10.25
N THR A 135 12.42 -6.76 9.92
CA THR A 135 13.69 -6.88 9.19
C THR A 135 14.85 -7.39 10.05
N PHE A 136 14.69 -7.43 11.37
CA PHE A 136 15.67 -8.00 12.30
C PHE A 136 15.40 -9.48 12.63
N LEU A 137 14.24 -10.02 12.23
CA LEU A 137 13.92 -11.44 12.44
C LEU A 137 14.78 -12.31 11.52
N THR A 138 15.14 -13.50 11.99
CA THR A 138 15.85 -14.51 11.20
C THR A 138 15.24 -15.90 11.39
N GLY A 139 15.59 -16.85 10.52
CA GLY A 139 15.09 -18.22 10.59
C GLY A 139 13.56 -18.32 10.45
N THR A 140 12.94 -19.22 11.21
CA THR A 140 11.51 -19.53 11.11
C THR A 140 10.62 -18.35 11.51
N GLU A 141 11.03 -17.54 12.48
CA GLU A 141 10.27 -16.36 12.93
C GLU A 141 10.10 -15.34 11.81
N ALA A 142 11.17 -15.10 11.04
CA ALA A 142 11.12 -14.24 9.87
C ALA A 142 10.13 -14.77 8.84
N VAL A 143 10.21 -16.06 8.50
CA VAL A 143 9.33 -16.68 7.51
C VAL A 143 7.87 -16.52 7.91
N VAL A 144 7.54 -16.78 9.17
CA VAL A 144 6.17 -16.61 9.69
C VAL A 144 5.73 -15.16 9.61
N ALA A 145 6.55 -14.22 10.08
CA ALA A 145 6.21 -12.80 10.07
C ALA A 145 6.01 -12.26 8.65
N TRP A 146 6.88 -12.61 7.71
CA TRP A 146 6.76 -12.21 6.30
C TRP A 146 5.53 -12.83 5.63
N THR A 147 5.21 -14.08 5.98
CA THR A 147 4.00 -14.75 5.48
C THR A 147 2.75 -14.07 6.01
N VAL A 148 2.69 -13.78 7.31
CA VAL A 148 1.57 -13.06 7.93
C VAL A 148 1.43 -11.66 7.33
N LEU A 149 2.54 -10.95 7.13
CA LEU A 149 2.54 -9.64 6.49
C LEU A 149 1.96 -9.72 5.08
N ALA A 150 2.39 -10.68 4.27
CA ALA A 150 1.85 -10.89 2.93
C ALA A 150 0.35 -11.21 2.97
N LEU A 151 -0.10 -12.08 3.88
CA LEU A 151 -1.53 -12.39 4.03
C LEU A 151 -2.34 -11.16 4.41
N VAL A 152 -1.90 -10.37 5.39
CA VAL A 152 -2.59 -9.15 5.83
C VAL A 152 -2.64 -8.12 4.71
N VAL A 153 -1.53 -7.89 4.01
CA VAL A 153 -1.47 -6.89 2.93
C VAL A 153 -2.34 -7.29 1.75
N PHE A 154 -2.28 -8.54 1.29
CA PHE A 154 -3.00 -8.98 0.09
C PHE A 154 -4.46 -9.34 0.35
N LEU A 155 -4.77 -9.99 1.47
CA LEU A 155 -6.15 -10.44 1.78
C LEU A 155 -6.91 -9.44 2.65
N GLY A 156 -6.22 -8.60 3.42
CA GLY A 156 -6.82 -7.59 4.29
C GLY A 156 -7.77 -6.65 3.57
N PRO A 157 -7.43 -6.06 2.40
CA PRO A 157 -8.33 -5.17 1.69
C PRO A 157 -9.63 -5.87 1.28
N THR A 158 -9.53 -7.15 0.91
CA THR A 158 -10.68 -7.99 0.57
C THR A 158 -11.56 -8.24 1.79
N ALA A 159 -10.97 -8.62 2.92
CA ALA A 159 -11.68 -8.88 4.17
C ALA A 159 -12.44 -7.64 4.67
N VAL A 160 -11.77 -6.49 4.69
CA VAL A 160 -12.38 -5.22 5.10
C VAL A 160 -13.49 -4.82 4.13
N ALA A 161 -13.26 -4.90 2.83
CA ALA A 161 -14.26 -4.53 1.83
C ALA A 161 -15.51 -5.42 1.88
N LEU A 162 -15.35 -6.72 2.15
CA LEU A 162 -16.47 -7.63 2.38
C LEU A 162 -17.23 -7.29 3.67
N GLY A 163 -16.52 -6.92 4.74
CA GLY A 163 -17.13 -6.43 5.97
C GLY A 163 -17.98 -5.17 5.73
N VAL A 164 -17.43 -4.20 5.01
CA VAL A 164 -18.15 -2.97 4.62
C VAL A 164 -19.37 -3.29 3.76
N ALA A 165 -19.25 -4.22 2.82
CA ALA A 165 -20.37 -4.64 1.98
C ALA A 165 -21.52 -5.22 2.82
N LYS A 166 -21.21 -6.12 3.76
CA LYS A 166 -22.21 -6.73 4.66
C LYS A 166 -22.89 -5.73 5.59
N LEU A 167 -22.19 -4.70 6.06
CA LEU A 167 -22.76 -3.67 6.95
C LEU A 167 -23.70 -2.70 6.22
N ARG A 168 -23.73 -2.71 4.88
CA ARG A 168 -24.51 -1.78 4.06
C ARG A 168 -25.63 -2.45 3.26
N THR A 169 -25.81 -3.76 3.42
CA THR A 169 -26.91 -4.57 2.87
C THR A 169 -27.87 -4.90 3.99
#